data_AF-V4HN10-F1
#
_entry.id   AF-V4HN10-F1
#
_cell.length_a   1.000
_cell.length_b   1.000
_cell.length_c   1.000
_cell.angle_alpha   90.00
_cell.angle_beta   90.00
_cell.angle_gamma   90.00
#
_symmetry.space_group_name_H-M   'P 1'
#
loop_
_entity.id
_entity.type
_entity.pdbx_description
1 polymer ?
#
loop_
_entity_poly.entity_id
_entity_poly.type
_entity_poly.pdbx_seq_one_letter_code
_entity_poly.pdbx_strand_id
1 'polypeptide(L)'
;MIKTLALAGTLSLLSFESFAAMDLATYEYRARIDSDMASRCSTRPISYQEFIMRIDWAFHQGLITERAAYWGKAYGYYPLVDFFDRSVVAICKGV
;
A
#
# COMPACT_ATOMS: atom_id res chain seq x y z
N MET A 1 5.22 32.67 -33.46
CA MET A 1 6.16 31.59 -33.12
C MET A 1 6.60 31.57 -31.65
N ILE A 2 6.81 32.70 -30.98
CA ILE A 2 7.25 32.74 -29.57
C ILE A 2 6.20 32.23 -28.56
N LYS A 3 4.90 32.41 -28.82
CA LYS A 3 3.82 32.01 -27.89
C LYS A 3 3.67 30.51 -27.69
N THR A 4 4.08 29.68 -28.65
CA THR A 4 3.93 28.22 -28.60
C THR A 4 5.04 27.54 -27.78
N LEU A 5 6.25 28.13 -27.76
CA LEU A 5 7.39 27.62 -26.98
C LEU A 5 7.19 27.76 -25.47
N ALA A 6 6.50 28.82 -25.03
CA ALA A 6 6.23 29.06 -23.61
C ALA A 6 5.28 28.01 -22.99
N LEU A 7 4.40 27.41 -23.80
CA LEU A 7 3.39 26.45 -23.31
C LEU A 7 3.97 25.04 -23.07
N ALA A 8 5.01 24.66 -23.82
CA ALA A 8 5.66 23.36 -23.66
C ALA A 8 6.54 23.28 -22.41
N GLY A 9 7.16 24.40 -22.00
CA GLY A 9 8.04 24.45 -20.83
C GLY A 9 7.33 24.31 -19.48
N THR A 10 6.04 24.65 -19.39
CA THR A 10 5.26 24.53 -18.14
C THR A 10 4.71 23.13 -17.90
N LEU A 11 4.45 22.34 -18.95
CA LEU A 11 3.96 20.96 -18.84
C LEU A 11 5.02 19.98 -18.33
N SER A 12 6.31 20.29 -18.54
CA SER A 12 7.44 19.47 -18.06
C SER A 12 7.63 19.54 -16.53
N LEU A 13 7.03 20.51 -15.85
CA LEU A 13 7.15 20.73 -14.40
C LEU A 13 6.13 19.92 -13.58
N LEU A 14 5.21 19.22 -14.25
CA LEU A 14 4.10 18.48 -13.61
C LEU A 14 4.32 16.96 -13.62
N SER A 15 5.57 16.50 -13.70
CA SER A 15 5.88 15.08 -13.47
C SER A 15 5.72 14.77 -11.97
N PHE A 16 4.47 14.72 -11.51
CA PHE A 16 4.14 14.16 -10.21
C PHE A 16 4.39 12.66 -10.28
N GLU A 17 5.33 12.18 -9.47
CA GLU A 17 5.39 10.75 -9.14
C GLU A 17 4.15 10.43 -8.29
N SER A 18 3.05 10.08 -8.94
CA SER A 18 1.88 9.58 -8.22
C SER A 18 2.18 8.15 -7.78
N PHE A 19 2.49 7.95 -6.50
CA PHE A 19 2.41 6.62 -5.89
C PHE A 19 0.95 6.18 -5.90
N ALA A 20 0.60 5.29 -6.83
CA ALA A 20 -0.74 4.72 -6.88
C ALA A 20 -0.96 3.81 -5.68
N ALA A 21 -2.06 4.03 -4.95
CA ALA A 21 -2.49 3.14 -3.87
C ALA A 21 -2.60 1.70 -4.38
N MET A 22 -2.15 0.73 -3.57
CA MET A 22 -2.26 -0.69 -3.93
C MET A 22 -3.74 -1.09 -4.05
N ASP A 23 -4.11 -1.56 -5.23
CA ASP A 23 -5.46 -2.04 -5.50
C ASP A 23 -5.74 -3.40 -4.84
N LEU A 24 -7.00 -3.83 -4.86
CA LEU A 24 -7.40 -5.11 -4.28
C LEU A 24 -6.66 -6.28 -4.94
N ALA A 25 -6.54 -6.30 -6.27
CA ALA A 25 -5.96 -7.43 -6.99
C ALA A 25 -4.49 -7.66 -6.59
N THR A 26 -3.70 -6.58 -6.54
CA THR A 26 -2.31 -6.61 -6.08
C THR A 26 -2.25 -7.00 -4.61
N TYR A 27 -3.12 -6.45 -3.76
CA TYR A 27 -3.16 -6.77 -2.33
C TYR A 27 -3.42 -8.26 -2.08
N GLU A 28 -4.43 -8.85 -2.73
CA GLU A 28 -4.75 -10.28 -2.60
C GLU A 28 -3.63 -11.17 -3.15
N TYR A 29 -3.04 -10.79 -4.27
CA TYR A 29 -1.92 -11.53 -4.85
C TYR A 29 -0.74 -11.57 -3.88
N ARG A 30 -0.38 -10.42 -3.29
CA ARG A 30 0.69 -10.34 -2.30
C ARG A 30 0.33 -11.09 -1.02
N ALA A 31 -0.92 -11.03 -0.56
CA ALA A 31 -1.38 -11.77 0.61
C ALA A 31 -1.11 -13.28 0.49
N ARG A 32 -1.30 -13.86 -0.70
CA ARG A 32 -1.07 -15.28 -0.97
C ARG A 32 0.41 -15.66 -1.03
N ILE A 33 1.27 -14.75 -1.49
CA ILE A 33 2.70 -15.04 -1.66
C ILE A 33 3.46 -14.74 -0.37
N ASP A 34 3.23 -13.57 0.21
CA ASP A 34 3.98 -13.08 1.36
C ASP A 34 3.68 -13.88 2.64
N SER A 35 2.46 -14.43 2.78
CA SER A 35 2.09 -15.27 3.94
C SER A 35 2.88 -16.57 4.04
N ASP A 36 3.28 -17.11 2.89
CA ASP A 36 3.93 -18.43 2.79
C ASP A 36 5.46 -18.29 2.76
N MET A 37 5.97 -17.07 2.57
CA MET A 37 7.40 -16.78 2.58
C MET A 37 7.92 -16.61 4.00
N ALA A 38 8.80 -17.54 4.41
CA ALA A 38 9.52 -17.44 5.67
C ALA A 38 10.20 -16.06 5.81
N SER A 39 10.11 -15.48 7.01
CA SER A 39 10.76 -14.21 7.40
C SER A 39 10.25 -12.92 6.74
N ARG A 40 9.26 -12.96 5.83
CA ARG A 40 8.63 -11.73 5.32
C ARG A 40 7.64 -11.11 6.31
N CYS A 41 6.89 -11.97 6.99
CA CYS A 41 5.89 -11.56 7.98
C CYS A 41 6.42 -11.71 9.40
N SER A 42 5.88 -10.88 10.30
CA SER A 42 6.17 -10.98 11.73
C SER A 42 5.89 -12.40 12.21
N THR A 43 6.87 -13.02 12.87
CA THR A 43 6.71 -14.33 13.52
C THR A 43 5.95 -14.25 14.83
N ARG A 44 5.73 -13.03 15.34
CA ARG A 44 4.94 -12.79 16.55
C ARG A 44 3.48 -12.55 16.17
N PRO A 45 2.53 -13.19 16.86
CA PRO A 45 1.12 -12.87 16.74
C PRO A 45 0.90 -11.39 17.08
N ILE A 46 0.13 -10.70 16.25
CA ILE A 46 -0.33 -9.34 16.54
C ILE A 46 -1.72 -9.41 17.18
N SER A 47 -2.04 -8.41 18.00
CA SER A 47 -3.40 -8.30 18.54
C SER A 47 -4.40 -7.92 17.44
N TYR A 48 -5.69 -8.26 17.62
CA TYR A 48 -6.74 -7.82 16.71
C TYR A 48 -6.81 -6.29 16.57
N GLN A 49 -6.56 -5.56 17.66
CA GLN A 49 -6.54 -4.10 17.63
C GLN A 49 -5.38 -3.57 16.77
N GLU A 50 -4.18 -4.11 16.95
CA GLU A 50 -3.01 -3.75 16.14
C GLU A 50 -3.23 -4.09 14.66
N PHE A 51 -3.84 -5.24 14.37
CA PHE A 51 -4.24 -5.66 13.04
C PHE A 51 -5.12 -4.62 12.34
N ILE A 52 -6.20 -4.17 12.99
CA ILE A 52 -7.08 -3.14 12.45
C ILE A 52 -6.34 -1.81 12.28
N MET A 53 -5.56 -1.39 13.29
CA MET A 53 -4.81 -0.14 13.25
C MET A 53 -3.83 -0.06 12.08
N ARG A 54 -3.14 -1.16 11.75
CA ARG A 54 -2.21 -1.22 10.62
C ARG A 54 -2.93 -1.04 9.28
N ILE A 55 -4.09 -1.67 9.11
CA ILE A 55 -4.89 -1.55 7.90
C ILE A 55 -5.44 -0.12 7.75
N ASP A 56 -6.02 0.43 8.81
CA ASP A 56 -6.59 1.78 8.79
C ASP A 56 -5.54 2.84 8.53
N TRP A 57 -4.38 2.71 9.18
CA TRP A 57 -3.26 3.62 8.94
C TRP A 57 -2.80 3.57 7.48
N ALA A 58 -2.59 2.39 6.90
CA ALA A 58 -2.16 2.27 5.51
C ALA A 58 -3.19 2.83 4.51
N PHE A 59 -4.49 2.65 4.78
CA PHE A 59 -5.55 3.26 4.00
C PHE A 59 -5.53 4.79 4.08
N HIS A 60 -5.43 5.35 5.29
CA HIS A 60 -5.38 6.80 5.49
C HIS A 60 -4.12 7.45 4.92
N GLN A 61 -3.02 6.72 4.80
CA GLN A 61 -1.82 7.17 4.09
C GLN A 61 -1.92 7.05 2.57
N GLY A 62 -3.03 6.52 2.03
CA GLY A 62 -3.20 6.30 0.59
C GLY A 62 -2.33 5.18 0.02
N LEU A 63 -1.82 4.28 0.87
CA LEU A 63 -0.92 3.19 0.45
C LEU A 63 -1.69 2.00 -0.11
N ILE A 64 -2.93 1.83 0.33
CA ILE A 64 -3.86 0.80 -0.14
C ILE A 64 -5.22 1.42 -0.42
N THR A 65 -5.97 0.82 -1.36
CA THR A 65 -7.34 1.24 -1.64
C THR A 65 -8.31 0.86 -0.51
N GLU A 66 -9.44 1.57 -0.42
CA GLU A 66 -10.52 1.24 0.53
C GLU A 66 -10.99 -0.21 0.39
N ARG A 67 -11.13 -0.69 -0.85
CA ARG A 67 -11.53 -2.07 -1.13
C ARG A 67 -10.50 -3.09 -0.60
N ALA A 68 -9.21 -2.80 -0.74
CA ALA A 68 -8.15 -3.62 -0.16
C ALA A 68 -8.20 -3.61 1.37
N ALA A 69 -8.45 -2.46 1.99
CA ALA A 69 -8.59 -2.34 3.44
C ALA A 69 -9.78 -3.17 3.98
N TYR A 70 -10.96 -3.08 3.36
CA TYR A 70 -12.11 -3.88 3.76
C TYR A 70 -11.88 -5.38 3.57
N TRP A 71 -11.31 -5.77 2.44
CA TRP A 71 -10.96 -7.17 2.19
C TRP A 71 -9.95 -7.69 3.22
N GLY A 72 -8.89 -6.91 3.50
CA GLY A 72 -7.89 -7.25 4.51
C GLY A 72 -8.53 -7.55 5.87
N LYS A 73 -9.43 -6.69 6.34
CA LYS A 73 -10.18 -6.90 7.58
C LYS A 73 -11.06 -8.14 7.55
N ALA A 74 -11.74 -8.41 6.43
CA ALA A 74 -12.64 -9.55 6.29
C ALA A 74 -11.90 -10.90 6.27
N TYR A 75 -10.70 -10.96 5.68
CA TYR A 75 -9.94 -12.19 5.48
C TYR A 75 -8.72 -12.34 6.40
N GLY A 76 -8.46 -11.37 7.27
CA GLY A 76 -7.41 -11.41 8.28
C GLY A 76 -6.01 -11.07 7.76
N TYR A 77 -5.91 -10.24 6.72
CA TYR A 77 -4.63 -9.82 6.12
C TYR A 77 -4.35 -8.34 6.32
N TYR A 78 -3.14 -7.99 6.77
CA TYR A 78 -2.70 -6.61 7.03
C TYR A 78 -1.43 -6.26 6.25
N PRO A 79 -1.22 -4.98 5.88
CA PRO A 79 0.02 -4.56 5.24
C PRO A 79 1.13 -4.38 6.28
N LEU A 80 2.31 -4.90 5.97
CA LEU A 80 3.56 -4.47 6.57
C LEU A 80 4.11 -3.32 5.74
N VAL A 81 4.29 -2.16 6.38
CA VAL A 81 4.76 -0.94 5.73
C VAL A 81 6.14 -0.60 6.27
N ASP A 82 7.08 -0.31 5.37
CA ASP A 82 8.38 0.23 5.74
C ASP A 82 8.21 1.67 6.23
N PHE A 83 8.82 1.99 7.37
CA PHE A 83 8.63 3.28 8.01
C PHE A 83 9.34 4.43 7.27
N PHE A 84 10.46 4.16 6.59
CA PHE A 84 11.30 5.18 5.99
C PHE A 84 10.74 5.66 4.65
N ASP A 85 10.33 4.73 3.78
CA ASP A 85 9.84 5.06 2.44
C ASP A 85 8.32 4.95 2.30
N ARG A 86 7.62 4.48 3.34
CA ARG A 86 6.17 4.27 3.37
C ARG A 86 5.67 3.27 2.32
N SER A 87 6.56 2.43 1.79
CA SER A 87 6.19 1.37 0.85
C SER A 87 5.57 0.19 1.59
N VAL A 88 4.57 -0.43 0.98
CA VAL A 88 4.04 -1.71 1.46
C VAL A 88 5.03 -2.81 1.08
N VAL A 89 5.73 -3.39 2.05
CA VAL A 89 6.78 -4.39 1.83
C VAL A 89 6.27 -5.82 1.81
N ALA A 90 5.15 -6.09 2.47
CA ALA A 90 4.49 -7.39 2.48
C ALA A 90 3.01 -7.27 2.88
N ILE A 91 2.20 -8.26 2.53
CA ILE A 91 0.85 -8.44 3.08
C ILE A 91 0.82 -9.72 3.94
N CYS A 92 0.54 -9.57 5.23
CA CYS A 92 0.72 -10.62 6.22
C CYS A 92 -0.58 -11.10 6.85
N LYS A 93 -0.61 -12.38 7.24
CA LYS A 93 -1.71 -12.99 7.99
C LYS A 93 -1.64 -12.57 9.45
N GLY A 94 -2.71 -11.97 9.98
CA GLY A 94 -2.76 -11.44 11.36
C GLY A 94 -3.69 -12.21 12.30
N VAL A 95 -4.72 -12.87 11.75
CA VAL A 95 -5.76 -13.63 12.47
C VAL A 95 -6.24 -14.78 11.61
#